data_AF-W6PSZ7-F1
#
_entry.id   AF-W6PSZ7-F1
#
_cell.length_a   1.000
_cell.length_b   1.000
_cell.length_c   1.000
_cell.angle_alpha   90.00
_cell.angle_beta   90.00
_cell.angle_gamma   90.00
#
_symmetry.space_group_name_H-M   'P 1'
#
loop_
_entity.id
_entity.type
_entity.pdbx_description
1 polymer ?
#
loop_
_entity_poly.entity_id
_entity_poly.type
_entity_poly.pdbx_seq_one_letter_code
_entity_poly.pdbx_strand_id
1 'polypeptide(L)'
;MKDYVIAMGNFESVKSSNESTGIISRVGEDVTHLQPGNKVICLERGYYDTFLRSPVQKCLKLENDADLVEMATVGIACGTAIYALDYLAHLEVNETVLIQAATGGLGLAAIQYAECVGAEIYATVGTQQKKDYLICFKDEILKQARCRGIDVVLSTISGPGFHESLKCLAPCGRLIDVGRGNVLDKGNMGLNAFDRSISFFSFDLNFVLEEKLRIAERQESQTLFQV
;
A
#
# COMPACT_ATOMS: atom_id res chain seq x y z
N MET A 1 -10.21 1.43 2.60
CA MET A 1 -11.20 0.37 2.87
C MET A 1 -11.39 0.12 4.37
N LYS A 2 -10.35 0.23 5.21
CA LYS A 2 -10.44 0.03 6.66
C LYS A 2 -11.53 0.90 7.34
N ASP A 3 -11.61 2.18 7.00
CA ASP A 3 -12.58 3.11 7.61
C ASP A 3 -14.04 2.73 7.30
N TYR A 4 -14.30 2.22 6.09
CA TYR A 4 -15.60 1.65 5.70
C TYR A 4 -15.93 0.39 6.52
N VAL A 5 -14.97 -0.51 6.70
CA VAL A 5 -15.17 -1.74 7.48
C VAL A 5 -15.41 -1.42 8.96
N ILE A 6 -14.75 -0.40 9.51
CA ILE A 6 -15.00 0.14 10.85
C ILE A 6 -16.43 0.69 10.94
N ALA A 7 -16.86 1.51 9.97
CA ALA A 7 -18.20 2.08 9.94
C ALA A 7 -19.31 1.01 9.86
N MET A 8 -19.03 -0.13 9.22
CA MET A 8 -19.93 -1.28 9.14
C MET A 8 -19.93 -2.16 10.40
N GLY A 9 -19.09 -1.87 11.40
CA GLY A 9 -18.97 -2.67 12.63
C GLY A 9 -18.19 -3.98 12.46
N ASN A 10 -17.50 -4.15 11.34
CA ASN A 10 -16.75 -5.37 11.00
C ASN A 10 -15.27 -5.29 11.39
N PHE A 11 -14.85 -4.21 12.06
CA PHE A 11 -13.50 -4.03 12.60
C PHE A 11 -13.54 -3.11 13.82
N GLU A 12 -13.02 -3.56 14.96
CA GLU A 12 -12.94 -2.73 16.16
C GLU A 12 -11.79 -1.72 16.05
N SER A 13 -12.14 -0.43 16.04
CA SER A 13 -11.19 0.66 16.11
C SER A 13 -11.85 1.87 16.75
N VAL A 14 -11.11 2.56 17.63
CA VAL A 14 -11.52 3.86 18.16
C VAL A 14 -11.11 5.02 17.26
N LYS A 15 -10.34 4.77 16.18
CA LYS A 15 -9.93 5.77 15.17
C LYS A 15 -10.59 5.45 13.84
N SER A 16 -11.07 6.48 13.14
CA SER A 16 -11.85 6.35 11.90
C SER A 16 -11.17 6.93 10.65
N SER A 17 -9.95 7.44 10.78
CA SER A 17 -9.10 7.82 9.65
C SER A 17 -7.67 7.30 9.85
N ASN A 18 -6.98 7.00 8.75
CA ASN A 18 -5.57 6.59 8.73
C ASN A 18 -4.65 7.63 8.08
N GLU A 19 -5.22 8.67 7.47
CA GLU A 19 -4.45 9.74 6.84
C GLU A 19 -5.26 11.04 6.77
N SER A 20 -4.55 12.13 6.50
CA SER A 20 -5.16 13.43 6.23
C SER A 20 -4.21 14.30 5.42
N THR A 21 -4.77 15.28 4.72
CA THR A 21 -4.03 16.42 4.19
C THR A 21 -4.49 17.70 4.87
N GLY A 22 -3.59 18.66 4.96
CA GLY A 22 -3.91 19.91 5.64
C GLY A 22 -2.79 20.94 5.61
N ILE A 23 -3.02 22.02 6.34
CA ILE A 23 -2.07 23.11 6.53
C ILE A 23 -1.63 23.11 8.00
N ILE A 24 -0.32 23.14 8.24
CA ILE A 24 0.23 23.19 9.59
C ILE A 24 -0.21 24.48 10.28
N SER A 25 -0.83 24.35 11.46
CA SER A 25 -1.22 25.48 12.31
C SER A 25 -0.19 25.78 13.41
N ARG A 26 0.50 24.75 13.93
CA ARG A 26 1.55 24.86 14.94
C ARG A 26 2.51 23.67 14.84
N VAL A 27 3.78 23.92 15.14
CA VAL A 27 4.82 22.88 15.28
C VAL A 27 5.34 22.83 16.72
N GLY A 28 5.93 21.70 17.11
CA GLY A 28 6.63 21.59 18.40
C GLY A 28 7.96 22.35 18.37
N GLU A 29 8.50 22.66 19.55
CA GLU A 29 9.73 23.49 19.69
C GLU A 29 10.96 22.85 19.01
N ASP A 30 11.05 21.53 19.00
CA ASP A 30 12.17 20.79 18.40
C ASP A 30 12.03 20.54 16.88
N VAL A 31 10.96 21.03 16.24
CA VAL A 31 10.72 20.83 14.82
C VAL A 31 11.39 21.93 14.00
N THR A 32 12.36 21.55 13.16
CA THR A 32 13.23 22.49 12.42
C THR A 32 12.95 22.62 10.92
N HIS A 33 12.24 21.66 10.33
CA HIS A 33 12.07 21.54 8.87
C HIS A 33 10.62 21.75 8.38
N LEU A 34 9.66 21.81 9.30
CA LEU A 34 8.26 22.17 9.04
C LEU A 34 7.89 23.43 9.80
N GLN A 35 6.97 24.22 9.24
CA GLN A 35 6.48 25.46 9.86
C GLN A 35 5.00 25.69 9.59
N PRO A 36 4.31 26.53 10.40
CA PRO A 36 2.95 26.96 10.11
C PRO A 36 2.80 27.48 8.67
N GLY A 37 1.69 27.10 8.03
CA GLY A 37 1.42 27.42 6.63
C GLY A 37 1.93 26.38 5.62
N ASN A 38 2.81 25.45 6.00
CA ASN A 38 3.16 24.35 5.09
C ASN A 38 1.96 23.43 4.86
N LYS A 39 1.77 23.01 3.60
CA LYS A 39 0.86 21.93 3.22
C LYS A 39 1.54 20.59 3.48
N VAL A 40 0.78 19.62 4.00
CA VAL A 40 1.30 18.29 4.34
C VAL A 40 0.30 17.17 4.04
N ILE A 41 0.84 15.98 3.72
CA ILE A 41 0.16 14.69 3.97
C ILE A 41 0.59 14.23 5.37
N CYS A 42 -0.36 13.70 6.14
CA CYS A 42 -0.12 13.18 7.47
C CYS A 42 -0.63 11.74 7.59
N LEU A 43 0.28 10.81 7.86
CA LEU A 43 0.02 9.35 7.99
C LEU A 43 -0.23 8.96 9.44
N GLU A 44 -1.16 9.66 10.10
CA GLU A 44 -1.50 9.43 11.51
C GLU A 44 -2.95 9.02 11.67
N ARG A 45 -3.19 8.09 12.62
CA ARG A 45 -4.53 7.63 12.92
C ARG A 45 -5.31 8.70 13.67
N GLY A 46 -6.47 9.03 13.13
CA GLY A 46 -7.28 10.14 13.61
C GLY A 46 -8.77 9.87 13.52
N TYR A 47 -9.50 10.97 13.47
CA TYR A 47 -10.92 11.04 13.19
C TYR A 47 -11.11 11.92 11.96
N TYR A 48 -12.30 11.87 11.35
CA TYR A 48 -12.72 12.91 10.44
C TYR A 48 -13.01 14.19 11.22
N ASP A 49 -11.96 14.99 11.43
CA ASP A 49 -11.97 16.20 12.24
C ASP A 49 -11.19 17.32 11.54
N THR A 50 -11.36 18.54 12.03
CA THR A 50 -10.72 19.76 11.55
C THR A 50 -9.27 19.93 12.01
N PHE A 51 -8.85 19.21 13.05
CA PHE A 51 -7.48 19.23 13.56
C PHE A 51 -6.99 17.83 13.92
N LEU A 52 -5.72 17.57 13.58
CA LEU A 52 -4.99 16.36 13.96
C LEU A 52 -3.63 16.76 14.52
N ARG A 53 -3.17 16.05 15.55
CA ARG A 53 -1.80 16.14 16.07
C ARG A 53 -1.07 14.86 15.70
N SER A 54 0.12 15.00 15.12
CA SER A 54 0.93 13.89 14.64
C SER A 54 2.41 14.11 14.97
N PRO A 55 3.19 13.04 15.22
CA PRO A 55 4.64 13.08 15.16
C PRO A 55 5.13 13.63 13.81
N VAL A 56 6.16 14.46 13.85
CA VAL A 56 6.70 15.14 12.66
C VAL A 56 7.15 14.14 11.58
N GLN A 57 7.64 12.96 11.99
CA GLN A 57 8.10 11.90 11.09
C GLN A 57 7.00 11.32 10.20
N LYS A 58 5.72 11.49 10.58
CA LYS A 58 4.57 11.03 9.81
C LYS A 58 3.97 12.14 8.94
N CYS A 59 4.65 13.29 8.81
CA CYS A 59 4.17 14.47 8.12
C CYS A 59 5.05 14.80 6.91
N LEU A 60 4.56 14.42 5.74
CA LEU A 60 5.19 14.67 4.44
C LEU A 60 4.85 16.08 3.96
N LYS A 61 5.86 16.94 3.80
CA LYS A 61 5.68 18.27 3.23
C LYS A 61 5.32 18.18 1.74
N LEU A 62 4.33 18.98 1.36
CA LEU A 62 3.88 19.16 -0.01
C LEU A 62 4.41 20.47 -0.59
N GLU A 63 4.41 20.55 -1.92
CA GLU A 63 4.61 21.80 -2.65
C GLU A 63 3.51 22.82 -2.30
N ASN A 64 3.85 24.11 -2.40
CA ASN A 64 2.97 25.19 -1.96
C ASN A 64 1.65 25.25 -2.76
N ASP A 65 1.67 24.85 -4.03
CA ASP A 65 0.54 24.83 -4.95
C ASP A 65 -0.20 23.49 -4.98
N ALA A 66 0.26 22.47 -4.26
CA ALA A 66 -0.36 21.15 -4.22
C ALA A 66 -1.86 21.21 -3.85
N ASP A 67 -2.69 20.46 -4.57
CA ASP A 67 -4.10 20.30 -4.23
C ASP A 67 -4.24 19.31 -3.06
N LEU A 68 -4.75 19.80 -1.93
CA LEU A 68 -4.92 18.98 -0.74
C LEU A 68 -5.98 17.87 -0.94
N VAL A 69 -6.97 18.08 -1.80
CA VAL A 69 -7.99 17.07 -2.09
C VAL A 69 -7.39 15.92 -2.88
N GLU A 70 -6.59 16.24 -3.89
CA GLU A 70 -5.87 15.22 -4.67
C GLU A 70 -4.87 14.47 -3.79
N MET A 71 -4.06 15.20 -3.01
CA MET A 71 -3.04 14.62 -2.14
C MET A 71 -3.64 13.76 -1.01
N ALA A 72 -4.91 13.96 -0.65
CA ALA A 72 -5.61 13.11 0.32
C ALA A 72 -5.80 11.67 -0.18
N THR A 73 -5.58 11.40 -1.47
CA THR A 73 -5.70 10.07 -2.07
C THR A 73 -4.38 9.29 -2.14
N VAL A 74 -3.25 9.95 -1.81
CA VAL A 74 -1.90 9.46 -2.08
C VAL A 74 -1.29 8.72 -0.90
N GLY A 75 -1.40 9.28 0.31
CA GLY A 75 -0.57 8.92 1.46
C GLY A 75 -0.48 7.42 1.78
N ILE A 76 -1.56 6.82 2.26
CA ILE A 76 -1.61 5.41 2.68
C ILE A 76 -1.55 4.50 1.46
N ALA A 77 -2.16 4.86 0.34
CA ALA A 77 -2.14 4.03 -0.87
C ALA A 77 -0.71 3.84 -1.40
N CYS A 78 -0.01 4.95 -1.66
CA CYS A 78 1.36 4.92 -2.15
C CYS A 78 2.35 4.46 -1.07
N GLY A 79 2.19 4.91 0.17
CA GLY A 79 3.04 4.45 1.27
C GLY A 79 2.96 2.94 1.49
N THR A 80 1.76 2.36 1.35
CA THR A 80 1.57 0.90 1.46
C THR A 80 2.17 0.17 0.27
N ALA A 81 2.02 0.71 -0.95
CA ALA A 81 2.64 0.14 -2.15
C ALA A 81 4.17 0.12 -2.05
N ILE A 82 4.78 1.25 -1.68
CA ILE A 82 6.23 1.38 -1.50
C ILE A 82 6.70 0.45 -0.38
N TYR A 83 6.05 0.45 0.78
CA TYR A 83 6.45 -0.44 1.87
C TYR A 83 6.37 -1.92 1.47
N ALA A 84 5.32 -2.30 0.74
CA ALA A 84 5.15 -3.67 0.27
C ALA A 84 6.18 -4.05 -0.79
N LEU A 85 6.29 -3.28 -1.87
CA LEU A 85 7.03 -3.65 -3.07
C LEU A 85 8.51 -3.29 -2.99
N ASP A 86 8.86 -2.15 -2.39
CA ASP A 86 10.27 -1.76 -2.19
C ASP A 86 10.84 -2.42 -0.94
N TYR A 87 10.24 -2.14 0.21
CA TYR A 87 10.89 -2.40 1.48
C TYR A 87 10.83 -3.87 1.91
N LEU A 88 9.69 -4.55 1.71
CA LEU A 88 9.55 -5.97 2.03
C LEU A 88 9.93 -6.85 0.84
N ALA A 89 9.34 -6.53 -0.31
CA ALA A 89 9.42 -7.35 -1.49
C ALA A 89 10.49 -6.91 -2.47
N HIS A 90 11.44 -6.01 -2.11
CA HIS A 90 12.57 -5.55 -2.92
C HIS A 90 12.41 -5.90 -4.40
N LEU A 91 11.38 -5.30 -5.01
CA LEU A 91 10.94 -5.66 -6.34
C LEU A 91 12.03 -5.23 -7.30
N GLU A 92 12.50 -6.14 -8.13
CA GLU A 92 13.58 -5.88 -9.07
C GLU A 92 13.07 -5.71 -10.51
N VAL A 93 13.89 -5.04 -11.33
CA VAL A 93 13.63 -4.89 -12.76
C VAL A 93 13.46 -6.27 -13.42
N ASN A 94 12.47 -6.41 -14.30
CA ASN A 94 12.08 -7.66 -14.97
C ASN A 94 11.52 -8.77 -14.07
N GLU A 95 11.36 -8.57 -12.76
CA GLU A 95 10.54 -9.50 -11.95
C GLU A 95 9.07 -9.40 -12.34
N THR A 96 8.34 -10.49 -12.19
CA THR A 96 6.89 -10.53 -12.40
C THR A 96 6.15 -10.19 -11.11
N VAL A 97 5.17 -9.29 -11.18
CA VAL A 97 4.34 -8.91 -10.02
C VAL A 97 2.85 -9.07 -10.31
N LEU A 98 2.13 -9.79 -9.44
CA LEU A 98 0.68 -9.90 -9.46
C LEU A 98 0.04 -8.93 -8.46
N ILE A 99 -0.71 -7.97 -8.96
CA ILE A 99 -1.43 -6.96 -8.20
C ILE A 99 -2.92 -7.30 -8.19
N GLN A 100 -3.43 -7.69 -7.03
CA GLN A 100 -4.84 -8.04 -6.87
C GLN A 100 -5.70 -6.81 -6.60
N ALA A 101 -6.97 -6.86 -7.03
CA ALA A 101 -7.91 -5.74 -6.89
C ALA A 101 -7.34 -4.41 -7.42
N ALA A 102 -6.71 -4.48 -8.59
CA ALA A 102 -5.81 -3.46 -9.13
C ALA A 102 -6.44 -2.08 -9.39
N THR A 103 -7.77 -1.98 -9.50
CA THR A 103 -8.47 -0.69 -9.65
C THR A 103 -8.72 0.06 -8.34
N GLY A 104 -8.29 -0.48 -7.19
CA GLY A 104 -8.33 0.24 -5.91
C GLY A 104 -7.15 1.19 -5.77
N GLY A 105 -7.20 2.11 -4.79
CA GLY A 105 -6.12 3.08 -4.55
C GLY A 105 -4.73 2.43 -4.39
N LEU A 106 -4.64 1.38 -3.56
CA LEU A 106 -3.41 0.59 -3.42
C LEU A 106 -2.98 -0.07 -4.74
N GLY A 107 -3.93 -0.62 -5.49
CA GLY A 107 -3.66 -1.31 -6.74
C GLY A 107 -3.07 -0.37 -7.80
N LEU A 108 -3.65 0.82 -7.94
CA LEU A 108 -3.17 1.85 -8.86
C LEU A 108 -1.80 2.39 -8.42
N ALA A 109 -1.58 2.60 -7.13
CA ALA A 109 -0.26 3.00 -6.61
C ALA A 109 0.80 1.92 -6.83
N ALA A 110 0.45 0.65 -6.62
CA ALA A 110 1.33 -0.48 -6.85
C ALA A 110 1.69 -0.68 -8.33
N ILE A 111 0.73 -0.46 -9.24
CA ILE A 111 0.98 -0.48 -10.70
C ILE A 111 2.04 0.58 -11.03
N GLN A 112 1.82 1.82 -10.61
CA GLN A 112 2.74 2.91 -10.93
C GLN A 112 4.14 2.65 -10.36
N TYR A 113 4.24 2.19 -9.11
CA TYR A 113 5.53 1.81 -8.52
C TYR A 113 6.23 0.69 -9.31
N ALA A 114 5.50 -0.38 -9.65
CA ALA A 114 6.06 -1.49 -10.42
C ALA A 114 6.53 -1.07 -11.83
N GLU A 115 5.84 -0.11 -12.46
CA GLU A 115 6.28 0.50 -13.73
C GLU A 115 7.59 1.26 -13.55
N CYS A 116 7.72 2.09 -12.50
CA CYS A 116 8.94 2.82 -12.19
C CYS A 116 10.15 1.88 -11.98
N VAL A 117 9.92 0.71 -11.38
CA VAL A 117 10.95 -0.33 -11.21
C VAL A 117 11.30 -1.04 -12.52
N GLY A 118 10.36 -1.09 -13.47
CA GLY A 118 10.48 -1.88 -14.70
C GLY A 118 10.14 -3.36 -14.50
N ALA A 119 9.19 -3.66 -13.60
CA ALA A 119 8.66 -5.01 -13.39
C ALA A 119 7.59 -5.38 -14.44
N GLU A 120 7.39 -6.68 -14.67
CA GLU A 120 6.32 -7.21 -15.51
C GLU A 120 5.03 -7.37 -14.70
N ILE A 121 4.03 -6.53 -15.00
CA ILE A 121 2.80 -6.42 -14.20
C ILE A 121 1.72 -7.40 -14.68
N TYR A 122 1.10 -8.06 -13.71
CA TYR A 122 -0.13 -8.83 -13.83
C TYR A 122 -1.17 -8.26 -12.89
N ALA A 123 -2.41 -8.12 -13.35
CA ALA A 123 -3.47 -7.50 -12.54
C ALA A 123 -4.73 -8.35 -12.50
N THR A 124 -5.43 -8.37 -11.35
CA THR A 124 -6.79 -8.90 -11.24
C THR A 124 -7.80 -7.79 -10.94
N VAL A 125 -8.98 -7.92 -11.54
CA VAL A 125 -10.10 -6.99 -11.40
C VAL A 125 -11.41 -7.75 -11.27
N GLY A 126 -12.39 -7.15 -10.59
CA GLY A 126 -13.66 -7.81 -10.30
C GLY A 126 -14.72 -7.74 -11.40
N THR A 127 -14.58 -6.85 -12.39
CA THR A 127 -15.59 -6.65 -13.44
C THR A 127 -14.94 -6.29 -14.78
N GLN A 128 -15.66 -6.52 -15.89
CA GLN A 128 -15.20 -6.11 -17.23
C GLN A 128 -14.98 -4.60 -17.31
N GLN A 129 -15.87 -3.79 -16.73
CA GLN A 129 -15.72 -2.32 -16.67
C GLN A 129 -14.42 -1.90 -15.98
N LYS A 130 -14.02 -2.59 -14.90
CA LYS A 130 -12.75 -2.33 -14.20
C LYS A 130 -11.55 -2.77 -15.03
N LYS A 131 -11.70 -3.83 -15.82
CA LYS A 131 -10.69 -4.28 -16.79
C LYS A 131 -10.48 -3.23 -17.88
N ASP A 132 -11.57 -2.76 -18.46
CA ASP A 132 -11.54 -1.73 -19.51
C ASP A 132 -10.94 -0.42 -18.96
N TYR A 133 -11.28 -0.05 -17.72
CA TYR A 133 -10.65 1.08 -17.04
C TYR A 133 -9.12 0.92 -16.94
N LEU A 134 -8.60 -0.25 -16.54
CA LEU A 134 -7.14 -0.46 -16.49
C LEU A 134 -6.48 -0.42 -17.85
N ILE A 135 -7.13 -0.96 -18.88
CA ILE A 135 -6.61 -0.93 -20.26
C ILE A 135 -6.59 0.52 -20.79
N CYS A 136 -7.65 1.29 -20.56
CA CYS A 136 -7.69 2.71 -20.90
C CYS A 136 -6.71 3.53 -20.06
N PHE A 137 -6.47 3.13 -18.82
CA PHE A 137 -5.47 3.73 -17.95
C PHE A 137 -4.06 3.44 -18.47
N LYS A 138 -3.81 2.24 -19.01
CA LYS A 138 -2.54 1.79 -19.61
C LYS A 138 -2.73 0.66 -20.62
N ASP A 139 -2.18 0.83 -21.81
CA ASP A 139 -2.40 -0.03 -22.98
C ASP A 139 -1.90 -1.50 -22.85
N GLU A 140 -1.10 -1.87 -21.83
CA GLU A 140 -0.43 -3.21 -21.76
C GLU A 140 -0.45 -3.95 -20.39
N ILE A 141 -1.43 -3.74 -19.50
CA ILE A 141 -1.40 -4.35 -18.14
C ILE A 141 -1.73 -5.86 -18.09
N LEU A 142 -2.29 -6.46 -19.15
CA LEU A 142 -2.90 -7.80 -19.06
C LEU A 142 -2.18 -8.84 -19.92
N LYS A 143 -1.17 -9.49 -19.32
CA LYS A 143 -0.50 -10.67 -19.89
C LYS A 143 -0.92 -11.93 -19.12
N GLN A 144 -0.86 -13.10 -19.75
CA GLN A 144 -1.08 -14.38 -19.05
C GLN A 144 0.19 -14.82 -18.35
N ALA A 145 0.09 -15.26 -17.09
CA ALA A 145 1.24 -15.67 -16.30
C ALA A 145 2.04 -16.78 -17.02
N ARG A 146 3.35 -16.60 -17.09
CA ARG A 146 4.26 -17.57 -17.73
C ARG A 146 4.33 -18.87 -16.93
N CYS A 147 4.81 -19.96 -17.55
CA CYS A 147 4.93 -21.28 -16.92
C CYS A 147 5.80 -21.34 -15.66
N ARG A 148 6.60 -20.31 -15.36
CA ARG A 148 7.49 -20.23 -14.19
C ARG A 148 6.76 -19.84 -12.88
N GLY A 149 5.59 -19.20 -12.98
CA GLY A 149 4.92 -18.56 -11.84
C GLY A 149 5.26 -17.07 -11.72
N ILE A 150 4.84 -16.46 -10.60
CA ILE A 150 4.98 -15.03 -10.28
C ILE A 150 6.03 -14.81 -9.20
N ASP A 151 6.94 -13.86 -9.37
CA ASP A 151 8.00 -13.56 -8.40
C ASP A 151 7.44 -12.84 -7.16
N VAL A 152 6.53 -11.86 -7.34
CA VAL A 152 5.91 -11.09 -6.25
C VAL A 152 4.38 -11.07 -6.36
N VAL A 153 3.66 -11.41 -5.30
CA VAL A 153 2.19 -11.30 -5.25
C VAL A 153 1.78 -10.30 -4.18
N LEU A 154 1.19 -9.17 -4.60
CA LEU A 154 0.53 -8.21 -3.71
C LEU A 154 -0.93 -8.61 -3.53
N SER A 155 -1.23 -9.27 -2.41
CA SER A 155 -2.52 -9.88 -2.12
C SER A 155 -3.39 -9.01 -1.23
N THR A 156 -4.66 -8.89 -1.62
CA THR A 156 -5.73 -8.33 -0.79
C THR A 156 -6.88 -9.31 -0.57
N ILE A 157 -6.76 -10.53 -1.12
CA ILE A 157 -7.82 -11.54 -1.12
C ILE A 157 -7.67 -12.41 0.14
N SER A 158 -8.82 -12.80 0.69
CA SER A 158 -8.90 -13.74 1.83
C SER A 158 -9.57 -15.05 1.43
N GLY A 159 -9.41 -16.09 2.26
CA GLY A 159 -10.07 -17.38 2.05
C GLY A 159 -9.43 -18.20 0.92
N PRO A 160 -10.19 -19.01 0.15
CA PRO A 160 -9.62 -19.94 -0.82
C PRO A 160 -8.69 -19.30 -1.86
N GLY A 161 -8.99 -18.07 -2.30
CA GLY A 161 -8.15 -17.33 -3.26
C GLY A 161 -6.75 -16.99 -2.73
N PHE A 162 -6.58 -16.89 -1.41
CA PHE A 162 -5.27 -16.71 -0.78
C PHE A 162 -4.37 -17.94 -1.00
N HIS A 163 -4.91 -19.16 -0.84
CA HIS A 163 -4.16 -20.38 -1.06
C HIS A 163 -3.80 -20.61 -2.53
N GLU A 164 -4.66 -20.20 -3.45
CA GLU A 164 -4.32 -20.20 -4.88
C GLU A 164 -3.20 -19.21 -5.19
N SER A 165 -3.19 -18.04 -4.53
CA SER A 165 -2.11 -17.06 -4.69
C SER A 165 -0.74 -17.62 -4.27
N LEU A 166 -0.68 -18.44 -3.22
CA LEU A 166 0.55 -19.15 -2.82
C LEU A 166 1.03 -20.15 -3.88
N LYS A 167 0.10 -20.82 -4.59
CA LYS A 167 0.44 -21.75 -5.67
C LYS A 167 0.98 -21.02 -6.91
N CYS A 168 0.50 -19.81 -7.16
CA CYS A 168 0.95 -18.97 -8.28
C CYS A 168 2.40 -18.49 -8.16
N LEU A 169 2.98 -18.49 -6.96
CA LEU A 169 4.36 -18.06 -6.76
C LEU A 169 5.36 -18.93 -7.55
N ALA A 170 6.35 -18.29 -8.14
CA ALA A 170 7.58 -18.93 -8.60
C ALA A 170 8.42 -19.41 -7.40
N PRO A 171 9.39 -20.32 -7.60
CA PRO A 171 10.41 -20.60 -6.59
C PRO A 171 11.10 -19.31 -6.13
N CYS A 172 11.36 -19.20 -4.83
CA CYS A 172 11.88 -18.00 -4.16
C CYS A 172 10.94 -16.78 -4.19
N GLY A 173 9.69 -16.93 -4.64
CA GLY A 173 8.73 -15.84 -4.74
C GLY A 173 8.24 -15.32 -3.38
N ARG A 174 7.67 -14.11 -3.39
CA ARG A 174 7.25 -13.39 -2.19
C ARG A 174 5.77 -13.04 -2.27
N LEU A 175 4.99 -13.46 -1.28
CA LEU A 175 3.60 -13.04 -1.14
C LEU A 175 3.46 -12.04 0.00
N ILE A 176 2.80 -10.92 -0.30
CA ILE A 176 2.56 -9.82 0.62
C ILE A 176 1.06 -9.70 0.82
N ASP A 177 0.58 -10.10 2.00
CA ASP A 177 -0.82 -9.99 2.40
C ASP A 177 -1.09 -8.65 3.08
N VAL A 178 -1.77 -7.76 2.34
CA VAL A 178 -2.19 -6.43 2.82
C VAL A 178 -3.67 -6.43 3.25
N GLY A 179 -4.45 -7.40 2.77
CA GLY A 179 -5.90 -7.45 2.97
C GLY A 179 -6.33 -7.68 4.42
N ARG A 180 -5.45 -8.25 5.26
CA ARG A 180 -5.64 -8.52 6.69
C ARG A 180 -6.82 -9.43 7.06
N GLY A 181 -7.75 -9.73 6.16
CA GLY A 181 -8.88 -10.63 6.41
C GLY A 181 -8.43 -12.01 6.89
N ASN A 182 -7.41 -12.60 6.25
CA ASN A 182 -6.83 -13.87 6.71
C ASN A 182 -6.31 -13.81 8.15
N VAL A 183 -5.68 -12.71 8.57
CA VAL A 183 -5.17 -12.53 9.94
C VAL A 183 -6.32 -12.38 10.92
N LEU A 184 -7.34 -11.60 10.58
CA LEU A 184 -8.51 -11.37 11.43
C LEU A 184 -9.35 -12.63 11.60
N ASP A 185 -9.46 -13.44 10.55
CA ASP A 185 -10.19 -14.71 10.55
C ASP A 185 -9.37 -15.87 11.16
N LYS A 186 -8.15 -15.59 11.67
CA LYS A 186 -7.24 -16.59 12.22
C LYS A 186 -6.96 -17.73 11.23
N GLY A 187 -6.73 -17.36 9.97
CA GLY A 187 -6.42 -18.28 8.88
C GLY A 187 -5.17 -19.13 9.16
N ASN A 188 -5.14 -20.32 8.59
CA ASN A 188 -4.04 -21.27 8.72
C ASN A 188 -3.29 -21.44 7.40
N MET A 189 -1.98 -21.62 7.45
CA MET A 189 -1.14 -21.87 6.28
C MET A 189 -0.22 -23.07 6.54
N GLY A 190 -0.24 -24.06 5.65
CA GLY A 190 0.62 -25.22 5.73
C GLY A 190 2.09 -24.88 5.43
N LEU A 191 3.01 -25.32 6.29
CA LEU A 191 4.44 -25.05 6.11
C LEU A 191 5.05 -25.72 4.87
N ASN A 192 4.38 -26.73 4.32
CA ASN A 192 4.78 -27.35 3.05
C ASN A 192 4.73 -26.37 1.86
N ALA A 193 3.99 -25.26 1.96
CA ALA A 193 4.01 -24.21 0.94
C ALA A 193 5.41 -23.60 0.74
N PHE A 194 6.27 -23.67 1.78
CA PHE A 194 7.61 -23.09 1.81
C PHE A 194 8.73 -24.00 1.25
N ASP A 195 8.39 -25.21 0.79
CA ASP A 195 9.31 -26.13 0.07
C ASP A 195 10.11 -25.38 -1.02
N ARG A 196 9.42 -24.52 -1.77
CA ARG A 196 9.97 -23.76 -2.90
C ARG A 196 10.72 -22.49 -2.48
N SER A 197 11.13 -22.39 -1.20
CA SER A 197 11.85 -21.25 -0.62
C SER A 197 11.10 -19.91 -0.76
N ILE A 198 9.77 -19.93 -0.77
CA ILE A 198 8.97 -18.70 -0.84
C ILE A 198 9.05 -17.91 0.47
N SER A 199 8.70 -16.62 0.41
CA SER A 199 8.54 -15.75 1.58
C SER A 199 7.10 -15.27 1.71
N PHE A 200 6.64 -15.10 2.95
CA PHE A 200 5.33 -14.55 3.26
C PHE A 200 5.46 -13.34 4.19
N PHE A 201 4.84 -12.23 3.81
CA PHE A 201 4.77 -11.01 4.60
C PHE A 201 3.32 -10.64 4.88
N SER A 202 3.02 -10.23 6.11
CA SER A 202 1.74 -9.61 6.47
C SER A 202 2.01 -8.39 7.33
N PHE A 203 1.35 -7.27 7.05
CA PHE A 203 1.56 -6.03 7.78
C PHE A 203 0.31 -5.13 7.80
N ASP A 204 0.30 -4.16 8.72
CA ASP A 204 -0.57 -2.97 8.70
C ASP A 204 0.37 -1.77 8.74
N LEU A 205 0.37 -0.94 7.68
CA LEU A 205 1.31 0.18 7.58
C LEU A 205 1.20 1.13 8.78
N ASN A 206 -0.01 1.42 9.24
CA ASN A 206 -0.18 2.33 10.37
C ASN A 206 0.46 1.74 11.65
N PHE A 207 0.29 0.44 11.88
CA PHE A 207 0.94 -0.24 13.00
C PHE A 207 2.47 -0.19 12.87
N VAL A 208 2.99 -0.38 11.65
CA VAL A 208 4.43 -0.22 11.38
C VAL A 208 4.90 1.20 11.69
N LEU A 209 4.16 2.23 11.28
CA LEU A 209 4.52 3.63 11.51
C LEU A 209 4.37 4.04 12.99
N GLU A 210 3.48 3.40 13.75
CA GLU A 210 3.37 3.56 15.20
C GLU A 210 4.60 2.97 15.93
N GLU A 211 4.99 1.74 15.59
CA GLU A 211 6.08 1.02 16.27
C GLU A 211 7.48 1.43 15.77
N LYS A 212 7.59 1.87 14.52
CA LYS A 212 8.86 2.13 13.83
C LYS A 212 8.81 3.42 13.03
N LEU A 213 8.76 4.55 13.73
CA LEU A 213 8.73 5.91 13.14
C LEU A 213 9.82 6.16 12.08
N ARG A 214 11.00 5.54 12.21
CA ARG A 214 12.10 5.65 11.22
C ARG A 214 11.72 5.17 9.81
N ILE A 215 10.72 4.31 9.69
CA ILE A 215 10.22 3.86 8.38
C ILE A 215 9.48 4.99 7.67
N ALA A 216 8.79 5.86 8.43
CA ALA A 216 8.11 7.01 7.88
C ALA A 216 9.10 7.99 7.20
N GLU A 217 10.21 8.28 7.87
CA GLU A 217 11.29 9.16 7.36
C GLU A 217 11.91 8.65 6.05
N ARG A 218 11.99 7.32 5.87
CA ARG A 218 12.52 6.72 4.63
C ARG A 218 11.58 6.90 3.45
N GLN A 219 10.26 6.87 3.68
CA GLN A 219 9.29 7.02 2.59
C GLN A 219 9.27 8.45 2.02
N GLU A 220 9.62 9.45 2.83
CA GLU A 220 9.78 10.83 2.36
C GLU A 220 10.96 11.00 1.41
N SER A 221 12.02 10.20 1.61
CA SER A 221 13.33 10.44 0.99
C SER A 221 13.49 9.84 -0.41
N GLN A 222 12.58 8.96 -0.88
CA GLN A 222 12.87 8.16 -2.07
C GLN A 222 11.83 8.07 -3.19
N THR A 223 10.53 8.36 -3.04
CA THR A 223 9.64 7.99 -4.18
C THR A 223 8.28 8.66 -4.28
N LEU A 224 7.69 9.21 -3.20
CA LEU A 224 6.27 9.61 -3.23
C LEU A 224 5.89 10.70 -4.25
N PHE A 225 6.86 11.47 -4.77
CA PHE A 225 6.65 12.53 -5.76
C PHE A 225 7.39 12.33 -7.09
N GLN A 226 7.97 11.14 -7.32
CA GLN A 226 8.58 10.77 -8.61
C GLN A 226 7.76 9.74 -9.39
N VAL A 227 6.57 9.39 -8.88
CA VAL A 227 5.59 8.48 -9.47
C VAL A 227 4.47 9.29 -10.10
#